data_AF-A0A7S0BEY4-F1
#
_entry.id   AF-A0A7S0BEY4-F1
#
_cell.length_a   1.000
_cell.length_b   1.000
_cell.length_c   1.000
_cell.angle_alpha   90.00
_cell.angle_beta   90.00
_cell.angle_gamma   90.00
#
_symmetry.space_group_name_H-M   'P 1'
#
loop_
_entity.id
_entity.type
_entity.pdbx_description
1 polymer ?
#
loop_
_entity_poly.entity_id
_entity_poly.type
_entity_poly.pdbx_seq_one_letter_code
_entity_poly.pdbx_strand_id
1 'polypeptide(L)'
;KPLPKLISTYIKALMNSLRTLDSVQLQSKSASSIACLVRRLGERKTLKPVTLVIKNLCKFVTESREKAWEGGEPHGTDSAKVEHIGTGMALKALGREFGDDLFSSLPWLWNTVSNPILAPAMDSPENIVALTTALVVLRVIVPEISAEPRRKVASLFPALVDLSAMEDESMGSEAGLCLAELVFRMQKEGMNAVVRNLVPLLGQDRGAVSRRNAAKALRRVVKRLDTSLVPYAAFLIVPMMVRMVDQDQEVRDASAGVFGTLVRMMPLEEGSPDDPDMSESMKEERQEAREFLGQLLGSRPRKHYQMPVPIGDDVQLRHYQQECLDWLFFLNRYGLHGALCDDMGLGKTLMTLCVMAGNNHLLGSKGLNKPSLVICPSTIVGHWNQEALRFFGKTSLQK
;
A
#
# COMPACT_ATOMS: atom_id res chain seq x y z
N LYS A 1 45.24 0.95 19.36
CA LYS A 1 46.16 1.91 18.69
C LYS A 1 45.60 3.33 18.74
N PRO A 2 46.42 4.35 19.02
CA PRO A 2 46.01 5.75 19.08
C PRO A 2 45.50 6.25 17.71
N LEU A 3 44.55 7.18 17.71
CA LEU A 3 44.12 7.87 16.49
C LEU A 3 45.21 8.85 16.04
N PRO A 4 45.45 9.02 14.73
CA PRO A 4 46.40 9.99 14.21
C PRO A 4 46.06 11.42 14.66
N LYS A 5 47.06 12.30 14.83
CA LYS A 5 46.83 13.71 15.19
C LYS A 5 46.00 14.49 14.15
N LEU A 6 46.02 14.06 12.89
CA LEU A 6 45.34 14.70 11.74
C LEU A 6 44.20 13.82 11.19
N ILE A 7 43.18 13.57 12.00
CA ILE A 7 42.03 12.71 11.65
C ILE A 7 41.27 13.24 10.41
N SER A 8 41.22 14.56 10.24
CA SER A 8 40.57 15.22 9.09
C SER A 8 41.14 14.77 7.74
N THR A 9 42.46 14.56 7.65
CA THR A 9 43.12 14.11 6.41
C THR A 9 42.69 12.70 6.04
N TYR A 10 42.58 11.80 7.03
CA TYR A 10 42.12 10.43 6.83
C TYR A 10 40.64 10.39 6.42
N ILE A 11 39.79 11.18 7.10
CA ILE A 11 38.38 11.31 6.72
C ILE A 11 38.27 11.79 5.27
N LYS A 12 39.01 12.83 4.88
CA LYS A 12 38.97 13.37 3.51
C LYS A 12 39.41 12.35 2.48
N ALA A 13 40.48 11.60 2.76
CA ALA A 13 40.98 10.55 1.87
C ALA A 13 39.94 9.42 1.69
N LEU A 14 39.37 8.93 2.79
CA LEU A 14 38.33 7.90 2.75
C LEU A 14 37.06 8.40 2.04
N MET A 15 36.62 9.61 2.33
CA MET A 15 35.45 10.20 1.67
C MET A 15 35.67 10.40 0.16
N ASN A 16 36.86 10.81 -0.27
CA ASN A 16 37.17 10.89 -1.71
C ASN A 16 37.19 9.50 -2.36
N SER A 17 37.79 8.51 -1.68
CA SER A 17 37.83 7.11 -2.13
C SER A 17 36.43 6.54 -2.40
N LEU A 18 35.45 6.86 -1.55
CA LEU A 18 34.06 6.47 -1.74
C LEU A 18 33.39 7.12 -2.97
N ARG A 19 33.89 8.26 -3.43
CA ARG A 19 33.25 9.07 -4.47
C ARG A 19 33.82 8.82 -5.86
N THR A 20 35.09 8.43 -5.93
CA THR A 20 35.85 8.43 -7.20
C THR A 20 36.40 7.07 -7.61
N LEU A 21 36.34 6.05 -6.75
CA LEU A 21 36.86 4.73 -7.11
C LEU A 21 35.84 3.92 -7.88
N ASP A 22 36.18 3.52 -9.11
CA ASP A 22 35.32 2.65 -9.94
C ASP A 22 35.23 1.21 -9.39
N SER A 23 36.25 0.77 -8.63
CA SER A 23 36.26 -0.57 -8.05
C SER A 23 35.36 -0.67 -6.81
N VAL A 24 34.24 -1.36 -6.97
CA VAL A 24 33.27 -1.74 -5.92
C VAL A 24 33.96 -2.36 -4.70
N GLN A 25 34.99 -3.18 -4.90
CA GLN A 25 35.72 -3.85 -3.80
C GLN A 25 36.53 -2.85 -2.96
N LEU A 26 37.19 -1.88 -3.61
CA LEU A 26 37.96 -0.85 -2.90
C LEU A 26 37.05 0.19 -2.23
N GLN A 27 35.92 0.52 -2.86
CA GLN A 27 34.85 1.30 -2.24
C GLN A 27 34.34 0.61 -0.97
N SER A 28 34.05 -0.69 -1.03
CA SER A 28 33.57 -1.47 0.13
C SER A 28 34.57 -1.47 1.30
N LYS A 29 35.87 -1.59 1.01
CA LYS A 29 36.93 -1.48 2.03
C LYS A 29 36.99 -0.08 2.64
N SER A 30 36.83 0.96 1.82
CA SER A 30 36.78 2.36 2.28
C SER A 30 35.54 2.62 3.13
N ALA A 31 34.40 2.04 2.76
CA ALA A 31 33.14 2.11 3.48
C ALA A 31 33.22 1.46 4.87
N SER A 32 33.84 0.28 4.94
CA SER A 32 34.09 -0.40 6.22
C SER A 32 35.06 0.39 7.09
N SER A 33 36.10 0.98 6.48
CA SER A 33 37.10 1.79 7.20
C SER A 33 36.50 3.08 7.76
N ILE A 34 35.64 3.77 7.02
CA ILE A 34 34.97 4.98 7.52
C ILE A 34 33.98 4.63 8.63
N ALA A 35 33.24 3.52 8.53
CA ALA A 35 32.32 3.10 9.57
C ALA A 35 33.04 2.77 10.88
N CYS A 36 34.12 1.99 10.82
CA CYS A 36 34.96 1.69 11.98
C CYS A 36 35.59 2.95 12.57
N LEU A 37 36.06 3.89 11.74
CA LEU A 37 36.56 5.18 12.22
C LEU A 37 35.48 5.97 12.97
N VAL A 38 34.25 6.02 12.44
CA VAL A 38 33.11 6.68 13.07
C VAL A 38 32.78 6.05 14.42
N ARG A 39 32.78 4.72 14.53
CA ARG A 39 32.58 4.02 15.82
C ARG A 39 33.63 4.40 16.85
N ARG A 40 34.92 4.36 16.47
CA ARG A 40 36.05 4.69 17.36
C ARG A 40 36.08 6.16 17.79
N LEU A 41 35.59 7.07 16.93
CA LEU A 41 35.42 8.48 17.28
C LEU A 41 34.23 8.70 18.22
N GLY A 42 33.15 7.95 18.04
CA GLY A 42 31.98 7.94 18.93
C GLY A 42 32.35 7.49 20.34
N GLU A 43 33.07 6.37 20.47
CA GLU A 43 33.55 5.83 21.77
C GLU A 43 34.42 6.84 22.55
N ARG A 44 35.13 7.71 21.85
CA ARG A 44 35.96 8.77 22.45
C ARG A 44 35.21 10.09 22.70
N LYS A 45 33.89 10.10 22.52
CA LYS A 45 33.02 11.29 22.64
C LYS A 45 33.43 12.45 21.73
N THR A 46 34.14 12.17 20.63
CA THR A 46 34.48 13.16 19.60
C THR A 46 33.37 13.28 18.57
N LEU A 47 32.26 13.92 18.95
CA LEU A 47 31.01 13.90 18.17
C LEU A 47 31.02 14.80 16.94
N LYS A 48 31.73 15.94 16.95
CA LYS A 48 31.73 16.89 15.82
C LYS A 48 32.18 16.26 14.49
N PRO A 49 33.31 15.52 14.42
CA PRO A 49 33.71 14.84 13.19
C PRO A 49 32.75 13.72 12.78
N VAL A 50 32.18 12.99 13.74
CA VAL A 50 31.19 11.92 13.49
C VAL A 50 29.98 12.49 12.77
N THR A 51 29.37 13.54 13.34
CA THR A 51 28.20 14.20 12.73
C THR A 51 28.52 14.74 11.34
N LEU A 52 29.70 15.32 11.13
CA LEU A 52 30.09 15.86 9.83
C LEU A 52 30.24 14.77 8.76
N VAL A 53 30.85 13.64 9.12
CA VAL A 53 30.97 12.48 8.21
C VAL A 53 29.59 11.97 7.82
N ILE A 54 28.72 11.71 8.80
CA ILE A 54 27.38 11.18 8.55
C ILE A 54 26.56 12.17 7.71
N LYS A 55 26.61 13.47 8.05
CA LYS A 55 25.94 14.52 7.27
C LYS A 55 26.38 14.52 5.81
N ASN A 56 27.68 14.40 5.55
CA ASN A 56 28.20 14.35 4.19
C ASN A 56 27.78 13.07 3.47
N LEU A 57 27.76 11.92 4.14
CA LEU A 57 27.28 10.66 3.55
C LEU A 57 25.80 10.76 3.15
N CYS A 58 24.93 11.27 4.04
CA CYS A 58 23.51 11.50 3.75
C CYS A 58 23.30 12.49 2.60
N LYS A 59 24.08 13.56 2.56
CA LYS A 59 24.04 14.54 1.47
C LYS A 59 24.45 13.91 0.13
N PHE A 60 25.60 13.26 0.09
CA PHE A 60 26.14 12.71 -1.15
C PHE A 60 25.30 11.57 -1.69
N VAL A 61 24.79 10.66 -0.85
CA VAL A 61 23.93 9.56 -1.32
C VAL A 61 22.65 10.08 -1.98
N THR A 62 22.16 11.24 -1.53
CA THR A 62 20.94 11.88 -2.06
C THR A 62 21.21 12.64 -3.34
N GLU A 63 22.18 13.57 -3.35
CA GLU A 63 22.53 14.37 -4.53
C GLU A 63 23.01 13.52 -5.71
N SER A 64 23.83 12.50 -5.42
CA SER A 64 24.32 11.57 -6.45
C SER A 64 23.20 10.73 -7.04
N ARG A 65 22.17 10.40 -6.24
CA ARG A 65 21.01 9.66 -6.71
C ARG A 65 20.19 10.49 -7.69
N GLU A 66 19.87 11.74 -7.35
CA GLU A 66 19.12 12.64 -8.23
C GLU A 66 19.83 12.83 -9.56
N LYS A 67 21.17 12.89 -9.54
CA LYS A 67 21.98 12.97 -10.77
C LYS A 67 22.05 11.67 -11.54
N ALA A 68 22.03 10.53 -10.85
CA ALA A 68 22.21 9.20 -11.44
C ALA A 68 20.91 8.59 -11.98
N TRP A 69 19.78 8.89 -11.36
CA TRP A 69 18.46 8.34 -11.70
C TRP A 69 17.39 9.42 -11.76
N GLU A 70 16.68 9.46 -12.88
CA GLU A 70 15.46 10.25 -13.06
C GLU A 70 14.31 9.26 -13.30
N GLY A 71 13.21 9.37 -12.53
CA GLY A 71 12.09 8.42 -12.63
C GLY A 71 12.42 6.94 -12.33
N GLY A 72 13.63 6.63 -11.85
CA GLY A 72 14.11 5.26 -11.62
C GLY A 72 14.94 4.67 -12.77
N GLU A 73 15.16 5.41 -13.85
CA GLU A 73 16.02 4.99 -14.96
C GLU A 73 17.43 5.60 -14.87
N PRO A 74 18.49 4.85 -15.23
CA PRO A 74 19.86 5.36 -15.18
C PRO A 74 20.09 6.40 -16.28
N HIS A 75 20.19 7.68 -15.89
CA HIS A 75 20.41 8.81 -16.82
C HIS A 75 21.66 9.64 -16.50
N GLY A 76 22.32 9.39 -15.35
CA GLY A 76 23.49 10.15 -14.94
C GLY A 76 24.84 9.63 -15.41
N THR A 77 25.85 10.48 -15.23
CA THR A 77 27.27 10.14 -15.41
C THR A 77 27.68 8.94 -14.54
N ASP A 78 28.62 8.13 -15.03
CA ASP A 78 29.16 7.00 -14.26
C ASP A 78 29.76 7.48 -12.93
N SER A 79 30.31 8.69 -12.89
CA SER A 79 30.79 9.33 -11.66
C SER A 79 29.70 9.49 -10.58
N ALA A 80 28.49 9.92 -10.95
CA ALA A 80 27.38 10.04 -10.00
C ALA A 80 26.91 8.67 -9.49
N LYS A 81 26.89 7.65 -10.34
CA LYS A 81 26.55 6.27 -9.93
C LYS A 81 27.60 5.72 -8.96
N VAL A 82 28.88 5.92 -9.27
CA VAL A 82 30.02 5.53 -8.43
C VAL A 82 29.93 6.18 -7.05
N GLU A 83 29.63 7.48 -6.99
CA GLU A 83 29.45 8.22 -5.73
C GLU A 83 28.25 7.70 -4.91
N HIS A 84 27.11 7.43 -5.55
CA HIS A 84 25.93 6.89 -4.88
C HIS A 84 26.20 5.51 -4.28
N ILE A 85 26.84 4.63 -5.05
CA ILE A 85 27.16 3.27 -4.62
C ILE A 85 28.11 3.32 -3.43
N GLY A 86 29.21 4.07 -3.51
CA GLY A 86 30.20 4.13 -2.44
C GLY A 86 29.65 4.75 -1.15
N THR A 87 28.93 5.87 -1.24
CA THR A 87 28.30 6.51 -0.08
C THR A 87 27.20 5.63 0.53
N GLY A 88 26.43 4.93 -0.31
CA GLY A 88 25.46 3.94 0.12
C GLY A 88 26.10 2.76 0.85
N MET A 89 27.24 2.24 0.36
CA MET A 89 28.02 1.21 1.06
C MET A 89 28.52 1.68 2.43
N ALA A 90 28.93 2.94 2.56
CA ALA A 90 29.36 3.50 3.83
C ALA A 90 28.22 3.59 4.84
N LEU A 91 27.01 4.00 4.43
CA LEU A 91 25.82 4.00 5.29
C LEU A 91 25.42 2.58 5.71
N LYS A 92 25.47 1.62 4.78
CA LYS A 92 25.28 0.19 5.07
C LYS A 92 26.31 -0.34 6.05
N ALA A 93 27.58 0.02 5.88
CA ALA A 93 28.66 -0.34 6.78
C ALA A 93 28.46 0.24 8.18
N LEU A 94 27.93 1.48 8.32
CA LEU A 94 27.53 2.01 9.62
C LEU A 94 26.44 1.17 10.28
N GLY A 95 25.43 0.73 9.53
CA GLY A 95 24.40 -0.18 10.03
C GLY A 95 24.98 -1.46 10.62
N ARG A 96 25.88 -2.12 9.89
CA ARG A 96 26.56 -3.34 10.36
C ARG A 96 27.50 -3.08 11.54
N GLU A 97 28.27 -2.00 11.46
CA GLU A 97 29.30 -1.69 12.45
C GLU A 97 28.70 -1.32 13.79
N PHE A 98 27.57 -0.62 13.85
CA PHE A 98 26.95 -0.24 15.12
C PHE A 98 25.94 -1.27 15.62
N GLY A 99 25.36 -2.11 14.75
CA GLY A 99 24.40 -3.13 15.15
C GLY A 99 23.20 -2.52 15.88
N ASP A 100 22.84 -3.10 17.03
CA ASP A 100 21.66 -2.67 17.80
C ASP A 100 21.79 -1.24 18.33
N ASP A 101 23.01 -0.78 18.58
CA ASP A 101 23.30 0.56 19.10
C ASP A 101 23.31 1.67 18.02
N LEU A 102 22.89 1.39 16.78
CA LEU A 102 23.01 2.37 15.68
C LEU A 102 22.36 3.72 15.99
N PHE A 103 21.07 3.73 16.32
CA PHE A 103 20.34 4.99 16.54
C PHE A 103 20.54 5.56 17.94
N SER A 104 20.99 4.76 18.92
CA SER A 104 21.38 5.24 20.25
C SER A 104 22.75 5.93 20.20
N SER A 105 23.70 5.37 19.46
CA SER A 105 25.05 5.92 19.29
C SER A 105 25.10 7.06 18.29
N LEU A 106 24.23 7.05 17.27
CA LEU A 106 24.15 8.07 16.22
C LEU A 106 22.77 8.77 16.23
N PRO A 107 22.43 9.53 17.29
CA PRO A 107 21.11 10.18 17.41
C PRO A 107 20.87 11.23 16.33
N TRP A 108 21.94 11.86 15.82
CA TRP A 108 21.84 12.79 14.69
C TRP A 108 21.30 12.09 13.43
N LEU A 109 21.80 10.89 13.12
CA LEU A 109 21.33 10.12 11.97
C LEU A 109 19.85 9.76 12.11
N TRP A 110 19.44 9.32 13.30
CA TRP A 110 18.03 9.04 13.56
C TRP A 110 17.17 10.28 13.34
N ASN A 111 17.51 11.43 13.95
CA ASN A 111 16.73 12.66 13.84
C ASN A 111 16.68 13.18 12.39
N THR A 112 17.77 13.06 11.63
CA THR A 112 17.80 13.42 10.20
C THR A 112 16.81 12.60 9.38
N VAL A 113 16.56 11.35 9.78
CA VAL A 113 15.64 10.46 9.08
C VAL A 113 14.21 10.60 9.62
N SER A 114 14.02 10.59 10.94
CA SER A 114 12.70 10.54 11.55
C SER A 114 11.95 11.86 11.49
N ASN A 115 12.63 12.99 11.72
CA ASN A 115 11.95 14.27 11.90
C ASN A 115 11.23 14.75 10.62
N PRO A 116 11.88 14.71 9.43
CA PRO A 116 11.19 15.11 8.20
C PRO A 116 10.00 14.20 7.87
N ILE A 117 10.06 12.93 8.27
CA ILE A 117 9.00 11.95 8.01
C ILE A 117 7.81 12.15 8.95
N LEU A 118 8.08 12.37 10.25
CA LEU A 118 7.05 12.53 11.27
C LEU A 118 6.38 13.91 11.25
N ALA A 119 7.09 14.93 10.78
CA ALA A 119 6.59 16.30 10.65
C ALA A 119 7.01 16.86 9.28
N PRO A 120 6.39 16.40 8.19
CA PRO A 120 6.76 16.84 6.85
C PRO A 120 6.37 18.30 6.61
N ALA A 121 7.30 19.06 6.05
CA ALA A 121 7.12 20.45 5.69
C ALA A 121 7.52 20.63 4.22
N MET A 122 6.62 21.21 3.41
CA MET A 122 6.80 21.43 1.97
C MET A 122 6.86 22.94 1.63
N ASP A 123 7.16 23.76 2.63
CA ASP A 123 7.20 25.23 2.58
C ASP A 123 8.53 25.79 2.05
N SER A 124 9.62 25.01 2.07
CA SER A 124 10.93 25.45 1.60
C SER A 124 11.70 24.35 0.84
N PRO A 125 12.59 24.72 -0.10
CA PRO A 125 13.46 23.76 -0.78
C PRO A 125 14.34 22.95 0.18
N GLU A 126 14.75 23.54 1.30
CA GLU A 126 15.56 22.88 2.32
C GLU A 126 14.80 21.75 3.00
N ASN A 127 13.51 21.95 3.30
CA ASN A 127 12.66 20.94 3.91
C ASN A 127 12.35 19.79 2.93
N ILE A 128 12.13 20.11 1.65
CA ILE A 128 11.98 19.11 0.58
C ILE A 128 13.24 18.24 0.49
N VAL A 129 14.43 18.85 0.42
CA VAL A 129 15.71 18.12 0.38
C VAL A 129 15.91 17.28 1.64
N ALA A 130 15.53 17.78 2.82
CA ALA A 130 15.62 17.03 4.07
C ALA A 130 14.72 15.78 4.06
N LEU A 131 13.48 15.91 3.56
CA LEU A 131 12.56 14.78 3.43
C LEU A 131 13.05 13.77 2.39
N THR A 132 13.48 14.22 1.21
CA THR A 132 14.08 13.35 0.18
C THR A 132 15.28 12.59 0.76
N THR A 133 16.16 13.29 1.47
CA THR A 133 17.34 12.68 2.14
C THR A 133 16.91 11.61 3.13
N ALA A 134 15.91 11.86 3.96
CA ALA A 134 15.40 10.90 4.92
C ALA A 134 14.90 9.61 4.23
N LEU A 135 14.10 9.75 3.16
CA LEU A 135 13.57 8.63 2.39
C LEU A 135 14.67 7.82 1.70
N VAL A 136 15.66 8.49 1.09
CA VAL A 136 16.81 7.83 0.44
C VAL A 136 17.65 7.06 1.47
N VAL A 137 17.97 7.70 2.60
CA VAL A 137 18.82 7.10 3.64
C VAL A 137 18.16 5.86 4.23
N LEU A 138 16.85 5.87 4.48
CA LEU A 138 16.12 4.69 4.97
C LEU A 138 16.26 3.50 4.02
N ARG A 139 16.02 3.71 2.72
CA ARG A 139 16.11 2.67 1.70
C ARG A 139 17.51 2.04 1.64
N VAL A 140 18.54 2.84 1.88
CA VAL A 140 19.93 2.40 1.84
C VAL A 140 20.32 1.62 3.09
N ILE A 141 19.92 2.10 4.27
CA ILE A 141 20.42 1.58 5.54
C ILE A 141 19.64 0.36 6.04
N VAL A 142 18.31 0.32 5.88
CA VAL A 142 17.43 -0.72 6.44
C VAL A 142 17.79 -2.16 6.04
N PRO A 143 18.31 -2.45 4.83
CA PRO A 143 18.75 -3.80 4.49
C PRO A 143 19.86 -4.36 5.38
N GLU A 144 20.60 -3.51 6.12
CA GLU A 144 21.83 -3.88 6.84
C GLU A 144 21.79 -3.58 8.34
N ILE A 145 20.66 -3.10 8.86
CA ILE A 145 20.48 -2.86 10.30
C ILE A 145 19.97 -4.10 11.03
N SER A 146 20.32 -4.23 12.30
CA SER A 146 19.86 -5.29 13.21
C SER A 146 18.41 -5.07 13.68
N ALA A 147 17.90 -5.97 14.53
CA ALA A 147 16.49 -6.01 14.90
C ALA A 147 16.01 -4.80 15.73
N GLU A 148 16.83 -4.24 16.61
CA GLU A 148 16.41 -3.11 17.44
C GLU A 148 16.23 -1.81 16.63
N PRO A 149 17.22 -1.33 15.84
CA PRO A 149 17.03 -0.18 14.95
C PRO A 149 15.86 -0.39 13.97
N ARG A 150 15.68 -1.62 13.49
CA ARG A 150 14.58 -1.97 12.58
C ARG A 150 13.21 -1.78 13.24
N ARG A 151 13.05 -2.16 14.52
CA ARG A 151 11.82 -1.86 15.28
C ARG A 151 11.55 -0.36 15.41
N LYS A 152 12.60 0.45 15.56
CA LYS A 152 12.47 1.91 15.57
C LYS A 152 12.03 2.46 14.21
N VAL A 153 12.56 1.93 13.11
CA VAL A 153 12.10 2.30 11.75
C VAL A 153 10.64 1.88 11.51
N ALA A 154 10.20 0.74 12.08
CA ALA A 154 8.83 0.26 11.91
C ALA A 154 7.78 1.27 12.40
N SER A 155 8.11 2.07 13.42
CA SER A 155 7.20 3.11 13.92
C SER A 155 6.96 4.24 12.93
N LEU A 156 7.76 4.35 11.86
CA LEU A 156 7.61 5.36 10.82
C LEU A 156 6.61 4.94 9.73
N PHE A 157 6.16 3.68 9.70
CA PHE A 157 5.27 3.18 8.63
C PHE A 157 3.98 3.99 8.47
N PRO A 158 3.23 4.37 9.53
CA PRO A 158 2.03 5.18 9.36
C PRO A 158 2.32 6.52 8.65
N ALA A 159 3.39 7.21 9.07
CA ALA A 159 3.79 8.48 8.45
C ALA A 159 4.28 8.29 7.01
N LEU A 160 5.02 7.22 6.71
CA LEU A 160 5.44 6.88 5.35
C LEU A 160 4.25 6.58 4.44
N VAL A 161 3.20 5.94 4.96
CA VAL A 161 1.97 5.70 4.22
C VAL A 161 1.26 7.01 3.90
N ASP A 162 1.07 7.90 4.87
CA ASP A 162 0.47 9.21 4.63
C ASP A 162 1.28 10.02 3.62
N LEU A 163 2.62 10.02 3.72
CA LEU A 163 3.51 10.65 2.74
C LEU A 163 3.36 10.07 1.34
N SER A 164 3.21 8.75 1.21
CA SER A 164 3.02 8.09 -0.08
C SER A 164 1.71 8.47 -0.78
N ALA A 165 0.79 9.12 -0.07
CA ALA A 165 -0.49 9.62 -0.55
C ALA A 165 -0.59 11.16 -0.48
N MET A 166 0.52 11.89 -0.34
CA MET A 166 0.49 13.36 -0.31
C MET A 166 0.07 13.95 -1.65
N GLU A 167 -0.35 15.22 -1.68
CA GLU A 167 -0.77 15.90 -2.91
C GLU A 167 0.41 16.28 -3.82
N ASP A 168 1.63 16.38 -3.30
CA ASP A 168 2.81 16.57 -4.13
C ASP A 168 3.17 15.26 -4.85
N GLU A 169 3.06 15.23 -6.18
CA GLU A 169 3.27 14.01 -6.97
C GLU A 169 4.72 13.51 -6.93
N SER A 170 5.69 14.41 -6.90
CA SER A 170 7.11 14.05 -6.85
C SER A 170 7.45 13.36 -5.53
N MET A 171 7.09 14.00 -4.42
CA MET A 171 7.38 13.51 -3.08
C MET A 171 6.51 12.30 -2.71
N GLY A 172 5.25 12.26 -3.14
CA GLY A 172 4.40 11.08 -2.96
C GLY A 172 4.96 9.86 -3.70
N SER A 173 5.49 10.07 -4.91
CA SER A 173 6.19 9.04 -5.68
C SER A 173 7.46 8.54 -4.95
N GLU A 174 8.26 9.44 -4.40
CA GLU A 174 9.48 9.11 -3.65
C GLU A 174 9.18 8.36 -2.35
N ALA A 175 8.19 8.82 -1.59
CA ALA A 175 7.70 8.14 -0.40
C ALA A 175 7.14 6.75 -0.72
N GLY A 176 6.42 6.60 -1.84
CA GLY A 176 5.95 5.31 -2.31
C GLY A 176 7.06 4.33 -2.69
N LEU A 177 8.18 4.82 -3.26
CA LEU A 177 9.38 4.00 -3.51
C LEU A 177 10.05 3.56 -2.20
N CYS A 178 10.15 4.47 -1.22
CA CYS A 178 10.66 4.15 0.11
C CYS A 178 9.80 3.10 0.80
N LEU A 179 8.48 3.32 0.84
CA LEU A 179 7.52 2.39 1.43
C LEU A 179 7.66 0.98 0.82
N ALA A 180 7.71 0.85 -0.51
CA ALA A 180 7.84 -0.45 -1.16
C ALA A 180 9.12 -1.20 -0.78
N GLU A 181 10.27 -0.51 -0.70
CA GLU A 181 11.53 -1.15 -0.29
C GLU A 181 11.51 -1.56 1.18
N LEU A 182 10.92 -0.73 2.05
CA LEU A 182 10.83 -1.01 3.48
C LEU A 182 9.86 -2.16 3.77
N VAL A 183 8.69 -2.18 3.14
CA VAL A 183 7.73 -3.30 3.24
C VAL A 183 8.39 -4.61 2.81
N PHE A 184 9.20 -4.60 1.75
CA PHE A 184 9.92 -5.80 1.31
C PHE A 184 10.92 -6.34 2.35
N ARG A 185 11.52 -5.48 3.17
CA ARG A 185 12.47 -5.86 4.24
C ARG A 185 11.80 -6.16 5.58
N MET A 186 10.62 -5.60 5.81
CA MET A 186 9.88 -5.61 7.08
C MET A 186 8.42 -5.95 6.77
N GLN A 187 8.21 -7.16 6.24
CA GLN A 187 6.93 -7.56 5.64
C GLN A 187 5.77 -7.50 6.63
N LYS A 188 5.98 -7.96 7.87
CA LYS A 188 5.00 -7.92 8.95
C LYS A 188 4.47 -6.51 9.19
N GLU A 189 5.34 -5.60 9.64
CA GLU A 189 4.95 -4.25 10.04
C GLU A 189 4.54 -3.43 8.81
N GLY A 190 5.21 -3.65 7.69
CA GLY A 190 4.94 -2.98 6.42
C GLY A 190 3.59 -3.35 5.83
N MET A 191 3.26 -4.65 5.73
CA MET A 191 1.96 -5.08 5.19
C MET A 191 0.81 -4.76 6.14
N ASN A 192 1.04 -4.77 7.45
CA ASN A 192 0.05 -4.28 8.41
C ASN A 192 -0.28 -2.80 8.11
N ALA A 193 0.74 -1.95 7.96
CA ALA A 193 0.53 -0.54 7.59
C ALA A 193 -0.10 -0.36 6.20
N VAL A 194 0.25 -1.21 5.22
CA VAL A 194 -0.37 -1.16 3.89
C VAL A 194 -1.87 -1.48 3.97
N VAL A 195 -2.25 -2.57 4.66
CA VAL A 195 -3.65 -2.99 4.77
C VAL A 195 -4.46 -2.03 5.64
N ARG A 196 -3.90 -1.58 6.77
CA ARG A 196 -4.63 -0.74 7.75
C ARG A 196 -4.62 0.75 7.42
N ASN A 197 -3.61 1.24 6.70
CA ASN A 197 -3.45 2.67 6.44
C ASN A 197 -3.49 2.98 4.94
N LEU A 198 -2.72 2.28 4.08
CA LEU A 198 -2.61 2.67 2.66
C LEU A 198 -3.87 2.33 1.86
N VAL A 199 -4.41 1.13 2.06
CA VAL A 199 -5.62 0.66 1.35
C VAL A 199 -6.82 1.56 1.64
N PRO A 200 -7.12 1.95 2.90
CA PRO A 200 -8.19 2.90 3.19
C PRO A 200 -8.04 4.26 2.50
N LEU A 201 -6.83 4.77 2.30
CA LEU A 201 -6.60 6.07 1.65
C LEU A 201 -7.10 6.11 0.21
N LEU A 202 -7.22 4.96 -0.46
CA LEU A 202 -7.76 4.87 -1.82
C LEU A 202 -9.26 5.21 -1.89
N GLY A 203 -9.99 4.98 -0.80
CA GLY A 203 -11.42 5.28 -0.67
C GLY A 203 -11.71 6.64 -0.02
N GLN A 204 -10.72 7.31 0.57
CA GLN A 204 -10.90 8.60 1.23
C GLN A 204 -10.99 9.74 0.22
N ASP A 205 -11.76 10.77 0.57
CA ASP A 205 -11.86 12.00 -0.23
C ASP A 205 -10.74 12.98 0.14
N ARG A 206 -9.49 12.61 -0.18
CA ARG A 206 -8.29 13.47 -0.05
C ARG A 206 -7.87 14.10 -1.39
N GLY A 207 -8.77 14.17 -2.36
CA GLY A 207 -8.47 14.64 -3.71
C GLY A 207 -7.90 13.55 -4.64
N ALA A 208 -7.90 13.84 -5.94
CA ALA A 208 -7.51 12.88 -6.99
C ALA A 208 -6.01 12.53 -6.94
N VAL A 209 -5.15 13.51 -6.67
CA VAL A 209 -3.68 13.32 -6.64
C VAL A 209 -3.27 12.42 -5.47
N SER A 210 -3.87 12.61 -4.30
CA SER A 210 -3.65 11.74 -3.13
C SER A 210 -3.99 10.28 -3.44
N ARG A 211 -5.18 10.03 -4.03
CA ARG A 211 -5.59 8.68 -4.44
C ARG A 211 -4.67 8.09 -5.50
N ARG A 212 -4.24 8.90 -6.47
CA ARG A 212 -3.28 8.50 -7.51
C ARG A 212 -1.95 8.07 -6.91
N ASN A 213 -1.39 8.86 -6.00
CA ASN A 213 -0.13 8.57 -5.32
C ASN A 213 -0.23 7.31 -4.46
N ALA A 214 -1.32 7.15 -3.69
CA ALA A 214 -1.60 5.93 -2.94
C ALA A 214 -1.69 4.68 -3.84
N ALA A 215 -2.39 4.78 -4.97
CA ALA A 215 -2.53 3.67 -5.93
C ALA A 215 -1.19 3.31 -6.58
N LYS A 216 -0.39 4.32 -6.97
CA LYS A 216 0.98 4.12 -7.49
C LYS A 216 1.90 3.52 -6.43
N ALA A 217 1.81 3.94 -5.16
CA ALA A 217 2.58 3.40 -4.05
C ALA A 217 2.24 1.92 -3.81
N LEU A 218 0.96 1.57 -3.76
CA LEU A 218 0.53 0.17 -3.62
C LEU A 218 1.01 -0.68 -4.80
N ARG A 219 0.95 -0.16 -6.03
CA ARG A 219 1.50 -0.84 -7.21
C ARG A 219 2.98 -1.13 -7.09
N ARG A 220 3.77 -0.22 -6.50
CA ARG A 220 5.20 -0.44 -6.23
C ARG A 220 5.41 -1.51 -5.17
N VAL A 221 4.64 -1.50 -4.08
CA VAL A 221 4.68 -2.54 -3.02
C VAL A 221 4.40 -3.91 -3.62
N VAL A 222 3.31 -4.05 -4.37
CA VAL A 222 2.89 -5.31 -5.01
C VAL A 222 3.94 -5.82 -5.99
N LYS A 223 4.46 -4.94 -6.85
CA LYS A 223 5.53 -5.30 -7.79
C LYS A 223 6.82 -5.71 -7.07
N ARG A 224 7.11 -5.14 -5.90
CA ARG A 224 8.34 -5.40 -5.15
C ARG A 224 8.29 -6.71 -4.36
N LEU A 225 7.14 -7.03 -3.76
CA LEU A 225 6.94 -8.26 -2.99
C LEU A 225 6.82 -9.50 -3.88
N ASP A 226 6.26 -9.35 -5.09
CA ASP A 226 6.07 -10.44 -6.04
C ASP A 226 5.40 -11.67 -5.36
N THR A 227 6.02 -12.85 -5.39
CA THR A 227 5.49 -14.07 -4.76
C THR A 227 5.35 -13.98 -3.23
N SER A 228 6.09 -13.10 -2.56
CA SER A 228 5.94 -12.87 -1.11
C SER A 228 4.60 -12.19 -0.76
N LEU A 229 3.88 -11.66 -1.75
CA LEU A 229 2.58 -11.03 -1.56
C LEU A 229 1.45 -12.05 -1.38
N VAL A 230 1.64 -13.32 -1.78
CA VAL A 230 0.57 -14.33 -1.83
C VAL A 230 -0.26 -14.38 -0.53
N PRO A 231 0.33 -14.39 0.69
CA PRO A 231 -0.45 -14.38 1.94
C PRO A 231 -1.37 -13.18 2.12
N TYR A 232 -1.06 -12.06 1.46
CA TYR A 232 -1.77 -10.79 1.61
C TYR A 232 -2.66 -10.44 0.41
N ALA A 233 -2.67 -11.26 -0.65
CA ALA A 233 -3.37 -10.93 -1.89
C ALA A 233 -4.88 -10.72 -1.67
N ALA A 234 -5.51 -11.53 -0.81
CA ALA A 234 -6.94 -11.46 -0.54
C ALA A 234 -7.39 -10.08 0.00
N PHE A 235 -6.58 -9.42 0.82
CA PHE A 235 -6.89 -8.08 1.37
C PHE A 235 -6.95 -6.99 0.29
N LEU A 236 -6.26 -7.18 -0.83
CA LEU A 236 -6.04 -6.14 -1.83
C LEU A 236 -7.02 -6.22 -3.00
N ILE A 237 -7.62 -7.38 -3.27
CA ILE A 237 -8.42 -7.59 -4.48
C ILE A 237 -9.66 -6.71 -4.52
N VAL A 238 -10.47 -6.72 -3.45
CA VAL A 238 -11.71 -5.92 -3.41
C VAL A 238 -11.42 -4.42 -3.50
N PRO A 239 -10.50 -3.86 -2.67
CA PRO A 239 -10.15 -2.45 -2.81
C PRO A 239 -9.71 -2.08 -4.22
N MET A 240 -8.89 -2.91 -4.87
CA MET A 240 -8.43 -2.62 -6.24
C MET A 240 -9.57 -2.66 -7.25
N MET A 241 -10.45 -3.66 -7.16
CA MET A 241 -11.59 -3.78 -8.05
C MET A 241 -12.50 -2.55 -7.98
N VAL A 242 -12.75 -2.03 -6.77
CA VAL A 242 -13.54 -0.81 -6.56
C VAL A 242 -12.86 0.43 -7.15
N ARG A 243 -11.52 0.48 -7.17
CA ARG A 243 -10.75 1.60 -7.74
C ARG A 243 -10.55 1.53 -9.26
N MET A 244 -10.84 0.41 -9.91
CA MET A 244 -10.83 0.32 -11.37
C MET A 244 -11.92 1.15 -12.04
N VAL A 245 -12.92 1.62 -11.28
CA VAL A 245 -14.01 2.51 -11.73
C VAL A 245 -13.86 3.92 -11.13
N ASP A 246 -12.67 4.28 -10.64
CA ASP A 246 -12.42 5.64 -10.14
C ASP A 246 -12.58 6.68 -11.26
N GLN A 247 -12.83 7.95 -10.92
CA GLN A 247 -12.97 9.03 -11.91
C GLN A 247 -11.62 9.39 -12.57
N ASP A 248 -10.51 9.22 -11.84
CA ASP A 248 -9.17 9.52 -12.34
C ASP A 248 -8.59 8.33 -13.15
N GLN A 249 -8.14 8.59 -14.37
CA GLN A 249 -7.61 7.55 -15.27
C GLN A 249 -6.34 6.88 -14.71
N GLU A 250 -5.45 7.62 -14.06
CA GLU A 250 -4.22 7.04 -13.52
C GLU A 250 -4.47 6.16 -12.30
N VAL A 251 -5.49 6.50 -11.49
CA VAL A 251 -5.96 5.62 -10.42
C VAL A 251 -6.50 4.32 -11.00
N ARG A 252 -7.32 4.39 -12.06
CA ARG A 252 -7.84 3.20 -12.75
C ARG A 252 -6.71 2.33 -13.29
N ASP A 253 -5.73 2.92 -13.97
CA ASP A 253 -4.61 2.20 -14.58
C ASP A 253 -3.70 1.54 -13.53
N ALA A 254 -3.39 2.27 -12.44
CA ALA A 254 -2.61 1.71 -11.34
C ALA A 254 -3.35 0.55 -10.67
N SER A 255 -4.64 0.71 -10.40
CA SER A 255 -5.48 -0.30 -9.75
C SER A 255 -5.67 -1.53 -10.63
N ALA A 256 -5.91 -1.35 -11.93
CA ALA A 256 -5.98 -2.44 -12.90
C ALA A 256 -4.67 -3.21 -13.00
N GLY A 257 -3.53 -2.51 -12.96
CA GLY A 257 -2.20 -3.14 -12.93
C GLY A 257 -1.96 -3.99 -11.67
N VAL A 258 -2.39 -3.49 -10.50
CA VAL A 258 -2.32 -4.24 -9.24
C VAL A 258 -3.26 -5.45 -9.30
N PHE A 259 -4.53 -5.24 -9.65
CA PHE A 259 -5.53 -6.30 -9.78
C PHE A 259 -5.07 -7.40 -10.73
N GLY A 260 -4.54 -7.05 -11.91
CA GLY A 260 -4.01 -8.01 -12.87
C GLY A 260 -2.79 -8.81 -12.37
N THR A 261 -2.06 -8.30 -11.38
CA THR A 261 -1.00 -9.05 -10.69
C THR A 261 -1.60 -10.00 -9.65
N LEU A 262 -2.54 -9.49 -8.83
CA LEU A 262 -3.22 -10.26 -7.78
C LEU A 262 -4.01 -11.45 -8.34
N VAL A 263 -4.74 -11.26 -9.45
CA VAL A 263 -5.53 -12.33 -10.09
C VAL A 263 -4.65 -13.50 -10.53
N ARG A 264 -3.42 -13.23 -10.99
CA ARG A 264 -2.46 -14.29 -11.36
C ARG A 264 -1.95 -15.07 -10.15
N MET A 265 -1.96 -14.45 -8.97
CA MET A 265 -1.52 -15.06 -7.71
C MET A 265 -2.63 -15.81 -6.98
N MET A 266 -3.91 -15.56 -7.32
CA MET A 266 -5.04 -16.16 -6.61
C MET A 266 -5.05 -17.69 -6.52
N PRO A 267 -4.71 -18.45 -7.57
CA PRO A 267 -4.65 -19.91 -7.46
C PRO A 267 -3.65 -20.39 -6.38
N LEU A 268 -2.61 -19.61 -6.12
CA LEU A 268 -1.62 -19.90 -5.05
C LEU A 268 -2.12 -19.45 -3.68
N GLU A 269 -2.96 -18.41 -3.62
CA GLU A 269 -3.48 -17.83 -2.39
C GLU A 269 -4.36 -18.82 -1.61
N GLU A 270 -5.29 -19.50 -2.30
CA GLU A 270 -6.27 -20.41 -1.67
C GLU A 270 -5.60 -21.56 -0.89
N GLY A 271 -4.46 -22.06 -1.37
CA GLY A 271 -3.70 -23.15 -0.74
C GLY A 271 -2.53 -22.70 0.14
N SER A 272 -2.24 -21.40 0.21
CA SER A 272 -1.07 -20.90 0.94
C SER A 272 -1.31 -20.81 2.45
N PRO A 273 -0.29 -21.11 3.28
CA PRO A 273 -0.38 -20.90 4.72
C PRO A 273 -0.49 -19.41 5.04
N ASP A 274 -0.91 -19.11 6.27
CA ASP A 274 -0.76 -17.76 6.83
C ASP A 274 0.71 -17.39 6.95
N ASP A 275 1.00 -16.11 6.74
CA ASP A 275 2.31 -15.60 7.08
C ASP A 275 2.49 -15.76 8.61
N PRO A 276 3.59 -16.39 9.07
CA PRO A 276 3.85 -16.60 10.50
C PRO A 276 3.77 -15.32 11.33
N ASP A 277 4.01 -14.17 10.70
CA ASP A 277 4.01 -12.88 11.33
C ASP A 277 2.65 -12.17 11.35
N MET A 278 1.60 -12.70 10.73
CA MET A 278 0.26 -12.12 10.82
C MET A 278 -0.32 -12.18 12.24
N SER A 279 -1.03 -11.11 12.65
CA SER A 279 -1.84 -11.12 13.86
C SER A 279 -3.11 -11.96 13.66
N GLU A 280 -3.69 -12.46 14.76
CA GLU A 280 -4.93 -13.25 14.70
C GLU A 280 -6.08 -12.50 14.01
N SER A 281 -6.25 -11.21 14.31
CA SER A 281 -7.25 -10.38 13.61
C SER A 281 -7.02 -10.29 12.09
N MET A 282 -5.76 -10.26 11.63
CA MET A 282 -5.48 -10.30 10.18
C MET A 282 -5.80 -11.67 9.58
N LYS A 283 -5.57 -12.77 10.30
CA LYS A 283 -5.91 -14.12 9.82
C LYS A 283 -7.43 -14.29 9.67
N GLU A 284 -8.20 -13.79 10.62
CA GLU A 284 -9.68 -13.77 10.55
C GLU A 284 -10.16 -12.96 9.33
N GLU A 285 -9.66 -11.72 9.16
CA GLU A 285 -9.99 -10.87 8.01
C GLU A 285 -9.58 -11.51 6.67
N ARG A 286 -8.44 -12.21 6.64
CA ARG A 286 -8.00 -12.99 5.47
C ARG A 286 -8.99 -14.10 5.14
N GLN A 287 -9.46 -14.83 6.14
CA GLN A 287 -10.41 -15.92 5.95
C GLN A 287 -11.75 -15.40 5.42
N GLU A 288 -12.21 -14.26 5.93
CA GLU A 288 -13.40 -13.59 5.40
C GLU A 288 -13.21 -13.15 3.94
N ALA A 289 -12.05 -12.56 3.62
CA ALA A 289 -11.71 -12.17 2.26
C ALA A 289 -11.65 -13.39 1.31
N ARG A 290 -11.14 -14.53 1.76
CA ARG A 290 -11.15 -15.81 1.01
C ARG A 290 -12.56 -16.32 0.78
N GLU A 291 -13.43 -16.26 1.79
CA GLU A 291 -14.83 -16.65 1.63
C GLU A 291 -15.53 -15.78 0.60
N PHE A 292 -15.33 -14.46 0.69
CA PHE A 292 -15.83 -13.50 -0.28
C PHE A 292 -15.33 -13.80 -1.71
N LEU A 293 -14.02 -13.99 -1.89
CA LEU A 293 -13.42 -14.23 -3.21
C LEU A 293 -13.90 -15.55 -3.81
N GLY A 294 -14.01 -16.60 -2.99
CA GLY A 294 -14.53 -17.88 -3.45
C GLY A 294 -15.99 -17.78 -3.91
N GLN A 295 -16.80 -16.98 -3.22
CA GLN A 295 -18.19 -16.70 -3.62
C GLN A 295 -18.28 -15.86 -4.91
N LEU A 296 -17.35 -14.92 -5.10
CA LEU A 296 -17.27 -14.07 -6.30
C LEU A 296 -16.88 -14.88 -7.55
N LEU A 297 -15.87 -15.75 -7.42
CA LEU A 297 -15.34 -16.56 -8.53
C LEU A 297 -16.15 -17.83 -8.79
N GLY A 298 -17.06 -18.20 -7.89
CA GLY A 298 -17.85 -19.42 -7.98
C GLY A 298 -17.10 -20.68 -7.52
N SER A 299 -15.93 -20.56 -6.89
CA SER A 299 -15.25 -21.69 -6.24
C SER A 299 -15.91 -22.10 -4.92
N ARG A 300 -16.72 -21.22 -4.31
CA ARG A 300 -17.52 -21.48 -3.11
C ARG A 300 -18.99 -21.13 -3.34
N PRO A 301 -19.94 -21.88 -2.75
CA PRO A 301 -21.35 -21.56 -2.87
C PRO A 301 -21.65 -20.24 -2.17
N ARG A 302 -22.49 -19.41 -2.83
CA ARG A 302 -23.06 -18.22 -2.20
C ARG A 302 -24.10 -18.63 -1.15
N LYS A 303 -24.29 -17.77 -0.15
CA LYS A 303 -25.33 -17.99 0.86
C LYS A 303 -26.70 -17.88 0.21
N HIS A 304 -27.54 -18.87 0.50
CA HIS A 304 -28.92 -18.87 0.06
C HIS A 304 -29.68 -17.69 0.66
N TYR A 305 -30.25 -16.85 -0.20
CA TYR A 305 -31.04 -15.70 0.20
C TYR A 305 -32.47 -16.12 0.50
N GLN A 306 -32.81 -16.13 1.78
CA GLN A 306 -34.18 -16.32 2.23
C GLN A 306 -34.93 -14.99 2.12
N MET A 307 -35.95 -14.98 1.28
CA MET A 307 -36.75 -13.79 1.06
C MET A 307 -37.50 -13.41 2.36
N PRO A 308 -37.28 -12.20 2.92
CA PRO A 308 -37.86 -11.82 4.21
C PRO A 308 -39.33 -11.39 4.12
N VAL A 309 -39.86 -11.24 2.90
CA VAL A 309 -41.26 -10.87 2.65
C VAL A 309 -41.88 -11.83 1.62
N PRO A 310 -43.17 -12.18 1.75
CA PRO A 310 -43.82 -13.06 0.78
C PRO A 310 -43.88 -12.42 -0.62
N ILE A 311 -43.75 -13.23 -1.67
CA ILE A 311 -43.78 -12.83 -3.08
C ILE A 311 -45.12 -13.28 -3.66
N GLY A 312 -46.17 -12.46 -3.56
CA GLY A 312 -47.52 -12.85 -3.93
C GLY A 312 -48.00 -14.17 -3.29
N ASP A 313 -49.23 -14.57 -3.57
CA ASP A 313 -49.78 -15.79 -2.94
C ASP A 313 -49.42 -17.08 -3.72
N ASP A 314 -48.99 -16.98 -4.99
CA ASP A 314 -48.78 -18.12 -5.89
C ASP A 314 -47.42 -18.12 -6.63
N VAL A 315 -46.43 -17.33 -6.20
CA VAL A 315 -45.14 -17.23 -6.91
C VAL A 315 -44.09 -18.09 -6.25
N GLN A 316 -43.72 -19.17 -6.94
CA GLN A 316 -42.53 -19.95 -6.61
C GLN A 316 -41.38 -19.58 -7.54
N LEU A 317 -40.23 -19.24 -6.95
CA LEU A 317 -39.02 -18.95 -7.70
C LEU A 317 -38.47 -20.23 -8.33
N ARG A 318 -38.14 -20.15 -9.61
CA ARG A 318 -37.39 -21.21 -10.30
C ARG A 318 -35.96 -21.24 -9.77
N HIS A 319 -35.28 -22.38 -9.91
CA HIS A 319 -33.90 -22.56 -9.42
C HIS A 319 -32.94 -21.44 -9.85
N TYR A 320 -32.91 -21.10 -11.14
CA TYR A 320 -32.04 -20.03 -11.64
C TYR A 320 -32.41 -18.63 -11.11
N GLN A 321 -33.69 -18.40 -10.79
CA GLN A 321 -34.14 -17.12 -10.21
C GLN A 321 -33.63 -17.02 -8.77
N GLN A 322 -33.66 -18.13 -8.03
CA GLN A 322 -33.08 -18.21 -6.70
C GLN A 322 -31.56 -18.01 -6.74
N GLU A 323 -30.84 -18.66 -7.66
CA GLU A 323 -29.40 -18.45 -7.83
C GLU A 323 -29.05 -16.98 -8.15
N CYS A 324 -29.90 -16.33 -8.95
CA CYS A 324 -29.78 -14.90 -9.25
C CYS A 324 -30.04 -14.03 -7.99
N LEU A 325 -31.04 -14.35 -7.17
CA LEU A 325 -31.23 -13.68 -5.89
C LEU A 325 -30.06 -13.88 -4.93
N ASP A 326 -29.51 -15.09 -4.85
CA ASP A 326 -28.33 -15.40 -4.03
C ASP A 326 -27.13 -14.56 -4.50
N TRP A 327 -26.99 -14.34 -5.81
CA TRP A 327 -25.97 -13.47 -6.40
C TRP A 327 -26.20 -11.98 -6.09
N LEU A 328 -27.42 -11.47 -6.29
CA LEU A 328 -27.74 -10.08 -5.98
C LEU A 328 -27.64 -9.79 -4.47
N PHE A 329 -28.03 -10.73 -3.63
CA PHE A 329 -27.86 -10.64 -2.18
C PHE A 329 -26.39 -10.63 -1.79
N PHE A 330 -25.56 -11.47 -2.42
CA PHE A 330 -24.12 -11.43 -2.26
C PHE A 330 -23.54 -10.05 -2.62
N LEU A 331 -23.92 -9.49 -3.78
CA LEU A 331 -23.46 -8.15 -4.17
C LEU A 331 -23.86 -7.09 -3.14
N ASN A 332 -25.12 -7.10 -2.69
CA ASN A 332 -25.63 -6.17 -1.69
C ASN A 332 -24.88 -6.31 -0.35
N ARG A 333 -24.65 -7.54 0.12
CA ARG A 333 -23.94 -7.84 1.38
C ARG A 333 -22.52 -7.28 1.40
N TYR A 334 -21.83 -7.30 0.26
CA TYR A 334 -20.45 -6.84 0.13
C TYR A 334 -20.33 -5.43 -0.49
N GLY A 335 -21.44 -4.69 -0.62
CA GLY A 335 -21.42 -3.32 -1.15
C GLY A 335 -20.99 -3.22 -2.61
N LEU A 336 -21.15 -4.30 -3.38
CA LEU A 336 -20.82 -4.37 -4.79
C LEU A 336 -22.01 -3.99 -5.67
N HIS A 337 -21.70 -3.69 -6.93
CA HIS A 337 -22.69 -3.42 -7.96
C HIS A 337 -22.45 -4.38 -9.12
N GLY A 338 -23.53 -4.72 -9.83
CA GLY A 338 -23.47 -5.66 -10.94
C GLY A 338 -24.55 -5.39 -11.97
N ALA A 339 -24.41 -6.01 -13.13
CA ALA A 339 -25.39 -5.98 -14.20
C ALA A 339 -26.03 -7.37 -14.34
N LEU A 340 -27.36 -7.40 -14.42
CA LEU A 340 -28.12 -8.60 -14.77
C LEU A 340 -28.23 -8.70 -16.28
N CYS A 341 -27.36 -9.49 -16.88
CA CYS A 341 -27.27 -9.70 -18.33
C CYS A 341 -28.05 -10.93 -18.80
N ASP A 342 -29.05 -11.37 -18.04
CA ASP A 342 -29.91 -12.50 -18.38
C ASP A 342 -30.70 -12.23 -19.67
N ASP A 343 -31.04 -13.29 -20.40
CA ASP A 343 -31.92 -13.22 -21.57
C ASP A 343 -33.33 -12.71 -21.24
N MET A 344 -34.03 -12.24 -22.27
CA MET A 344 -35.42 -11.80 -22.15
C MET A 344 -36.29 -12.98 -21.68
N GLY A 345 -37.21 -12.72 -20.75
CA GLY A 345 -38.14 -13.73 -20.21
C GLY A 345 -37.66 -14.47 -18.96
N LEU A 346 -36.39 -14.33 -18.54
CA LEU A 346 -35.87 -14.96 -17.31
C LEU A 346 -36.32 -14.27 -16.00
N GLY A 347 -37.12 -13.20 -16.10
CA GLY A 347 -37.75 -12.57 -14.93
C GLY A 347 -36.88 -11.53 -14.22
N LYS A 348 -36.02 -10.79 -14.95
CA LYS A 348 -35.17 -9.72 -14.39
C LYS A 348 -35.94 -8.73 -13.52
N THR A 349 -37.13 -8.32 -13.96
CA THR A 349 -38.02 -7.42 -13.20
C THR A 349 -38.38 -8.01 -11.83
N LEU A 350 -38.84 -9.27 -11.79
CA LEU A 350 -39.17 -9.98 -10.54
C LEU A 350 -37.95 -10.06 -9.61
N MET A 351 -36.79 -10.47 -10.15
CA MET A 351 -35.57 -10.65 -9.36
C MET A 351 -35.11 -9.33 -8.74
N THR A 352 -35.10 -8.23 -9.51
CA THR A 352 -34.77 -6.90 -8.99
C THR A 352 -35.75 -6.44 -7.93
N LEU A 353 -37.06 -6.62 -8.14
CA LEU A 353 -38.09 -6.25 -7.17
C LEU A 353 -37.96 -7.04 -5.86
N CYS A 354 -37.61 -8.33 -5.90
CA CYS A 354 -37.40 -9.14 -4.70
C CYS A 354 -36.26 -8.58 -3.84
N VAL A 355 -35.13 -8.22 -4.45
CA VAL A 355 -33.99 -7.66 -3.72
C VAL A 355 -34.33 -6.29 -3.13
N MET A 356 -35.02 -5.44 -3.90
CA MET A 356 -35.48 -4.13 -3.41
C MET A 356 -36.44 -4.26 -2.23
N ALA A 357 -37.47 -5.11 -2.35
CA ALA A 357 -38.46 -5.33 -1.30
C ALA A 357 -37.81 -5.89 -0.03
N GLY A 358 -36.94 -6.88 -0.17
CA GLY A 358 -36.23 -7.46 0.95
C GLY A 358 -35.26 -6.49 1.63
N ASN A 359 -34.51 -5.70 0.86
CA ASN A 359 -33.62 -4.68 1.41
C ASN A 359 -34.41 -3.58 2.15
N ASN A 360 -35.52 -3.10 1.57
CA ASN A 360 -36.40 -2.14 2.24
C ASN A 360 -36.97 -2.69 3.55
N HIS A 361 -37.39 -3.97 3.59
CA HIS A 361 -37.87 -4.60 4.82
C HIS A 361 -36.79 -4.65 5.91
N LEU A 362 -35.58 -5.09 5.55
CA LEU A 362 -34.44 -5.17 6.46
C LEU A 362 -34.00 -3.80 6.96
N LEU A 363 -33.92 -2.79 6.10
CA LEU A 363 -33.56 -1.41 6.47
C LEU A 363 -34.66 -0.72 7.29
N GLY A 364 -35.93 -0.94 6.94
CA GLY A 364 -37.08 -0.42 7.67
C GLY A 364 -37.15 -0.93 9.11
N SER A 365 -36.80 -2.20 9.35
CA SER A 365 -36.65 -2.76 10.71
C SER A 365 -35.56 -2.07 11.54
N LYS A 366 -34.61 -1.39 10.88
CA LYS A 366 -33.52 -0.61 11.50
C LYS A 366 -33.79 0.90 11.49
N GLY A 367 -34.99 1.34 11.09
CA GLY A 367 -35.36 2.75 11.00
C GLY A 367 -34.69 3.52 9.84
N LEU A 368 -34.08 2.83 8.88
CA LEU A 368 -33.33 3.40 7.76
C LEU A 368 -34.12 3.33 6.45
N ASN A 369 -35.37 3.81 6.43
CA ASN A 369 -36.18 3.85 5.21
C ASN A 369 -35.65 4.89 4.23
N LYS A 370 -34.99 4.44 3.16
CA LYS A 370 -34.66 5.26 1.99
C LYS A 370 -35.41 4.70 0.78
N PRO A 371 -36.02 5.56 -0.06
CA PRO A 371 -36.70 5.10 -1.26
C PRO A 371 -35.69 4.48 -2.24
N SER A 372 -36.10 3.39 -2.89
CA SER A 372 -35.36 2.80 -4.00
C SER A 372 -35.83 3.42 -5.33
N LEU A 373 -34.92 3.66 -6.27
CA LEU A 373 -35.21 4.26 -7.57
C LEU A 373 -34.98 3.25 -8.70
N VAL A 374 -35.99 3.07 -9.56
CA VAL A 374 -35.85 2.35 -10.82
C VAL A 374 -35.92 3.35 -11.96
N ILE A 375 -34.87 3.38 -12.78
CA ILE A 375 -34.83 4.19 -14.01
C ILE A 375 -35.03 3.22 -15.18
N CYS A 376 -36.03 3.50 -16.00
CA CYS A 376 -36.34 2.69 -17.17
C CYS A 376 -36.91 3.56 -18.31
N PRO A 377 -36.86 3.10 -19.58
CA PRO A 377 -37.55 3.75 -20.69
C PRO A 377 -39.03 4.01 -20.37
N SER A 378 -39.56 5.14 -20.86
CA SER A 378 -40.95 5.55 -20.61
C SER A 378 -41.98 4.48 -21.00
N THR A 379 -41.67 3.67 -22.02
CA THR A 379 -42.52 2.60 -22.52
C THR A 379 -42.73 1.45 -21.54
N ILE A 380 -41.84 1.24 -20.57
CA ILE A 380 -41.91 0.10 -19.63
C ILE A 380 -42.17 0.51 -18.18
N VAL A 381 -42.42 1.80 -17.91
CA VAL A 381 -42.81 2.28 -16.57
C VAL A 381 -44.09 1.60 -16.08
N GLY A 382 -45.08 1.46 -16.97
CA GLY A 382 -46.33 0.76 -16.66
C GLY A 382 -46.12 -0.71 -16.28
N HIS A 383 -45.18 -1.39 -16.98
CA HIS A 383 -44.84 -2.77 -16.69
C HIS A 383 -44.18 -2.93 -15.31
N TRP A 384 -43.22 -2.07 -14.96
CA TRP A 384 -42.60 -2.07 -13.63
C TRP A 384 -43.62 -1.84 -12.50
N ASN A 385 -44.54 -0.90 -12.69
CA ASN A 385 -45.59 -0.63 -11.71
C ASN A 385 -46.56 -1.82 -11.54
N GLN A 386 -46.95 -2.47 -12.65
CA GLN A 386 -47.82 -3.64 -12.61
C GLN A 386 -47.16 -4.82 -11.90
N GLU A 387 -45.90 -5.15 -12.21
CA GLU A 387 -45.19 -6.26 -11.56
C GLU A 387 -44.93 -5.97 -10.07
N ALA A 388 -44.58 -4.73 -9.69
CA ALA A 388 -44.44 -4.34 -8.29
C ALA A 388 -45.75 -4.53 -7.51
N LEU A 389 -46.88 -4.08 -8.05
CA LEU A 389 -48.19 -4.26 -7.42
C LEU A 389 -48.61 -5.73 -7.35
N ARG A 390 -48.34 -6.49 -8.42
CA ARG A 390 -48.65 -7.92 -8.51
C ARG A 390 -47.90 -8.74 -7.45
N PHE A 391 -46.59 -8.51 -7.29
CA PHE A 391 -45.75 -9.35 -6.44
C PHE A 391 -45.71 -8.90 -4.97
N PHE A 392 -45.85 -7.60 -4.68
CA PHE A 392 -45.63 -7.07 -3.33
C PHE A 392 -46.76 -6.18 -2.81
N GLY A 393 -47.81 -5.97 -3.61
CA GLY A 393 -48.95 -5.12 -3.26
C GLY A 393 -48.57 -3.65 -3.08
N LYS A 394 -49.53 -2.84 -2.59
CA LYS A 394 -49.31 -1.41 -2.33
C LYS A 394 -48.48 -1.14 -1.07
N THR A 395 -48.48 -2.06 -0.11
CA THR A 395 -48.01 -1.81 1.26
C THR A 395 -46.49 -1.97 1.44
N SER A 396 -45.84 -2.77 0.59
CA SER A 396 -44.44 -3.20 0.79
C SER A 396 -43.40 -2.37 0.03
N LEU A 397 -43.82 -1.62 -1.01
CA LEU A 397 -42.91 -0.89 -1.92
C LEU A 397 -43.15 0.64 -1.99
N GLN A 398 -44.22 1.17 -1.37
CA GLN A 398 -44.57 2.61 -1.45
C GLN A 398 -44.20 3.44 -0.21
N LYS A 399 -43.43 2.91 0.74
CA LYS A 399 -42.98 3.67 1.93
C LYS A 399 -41.58 4.23 1.77
#